data_AF-A0A931SRK7-F1
#
_entry.id   AF-A0A931SRK7-F1
#
_cell.length_a   1.000
_cell.length_b   1.000
_cell.length_c   1.000
_cell.angle_alpha   90.00
_cell.angle_beta   90.00
_cell.angle_gamma   90.00
#
_symmetry.space_group_name_H-M   'P 1'
#
loop_
_entity.id
_entity.type
_entity.pdbx_description
1 polymer ?
#
loop_
_entity_poly.entity_id
_entity_poly.type
_entity_poly.pdbx_seq_one_letter_code
_entity_poly.pdbx_strand_id
1 'polypeptide(L)'
;MKTLELFTHAGCPSRKNGIRLIREALKGLEGEVLFREVDLGRSPERAEALGVRMSPTIVLDGKIISVGLPTAKGLKRILGEKGTGKNGLGNFACPLFLLALLQMNPVTADAADFTFDAWRQVLEQHVTDGKVDYAAIKKSPAGLDQFVDKVQAVSARDYEAWDRDQKMAFWINAYNASAVKLVVDHYPLKRRIGLKALAFPSESIQQIPHVWSRKVIEAAGRRLSLDDIENKILRRDFGDPRIHFALVCASLGCPVLRSEAYEAGRLGSQLEDQAEKFLSDPNKFRYEKKSDKIHLSPIFKWFKEDFKQRGGVTAFIKNYLPKEIAGALSFRTTVEWLDYDWRLNQKETHP
;
A
#
# COMPACT_ATOMS: atom_id res chain seq x y z
N MET A 1 11.33 26.35 -14.15
CA MET A 1 10.31 26.40 -13.09
C MET A 1 9.46 25.14 -13.20
N LYS A 2 9.45 24.28 -12.18
CA LYS A 2 8.62 23.06 -12.15
C LYS A 2 7.16 23.45 -11.89
N THR A 3 6.20 22.69 -12.40
CA THR A 3 4.77 22.90 -12.13
C THR A 3 4.25 21.78 -11.23
N LEU A 4 3.80 22.14 -10.03
CA LEU A 4 3.20 21.22 -9.07
C LEU A 4 1.69 21.47 -9.02
N GLU A 5 0.89 20.46 -9.34
CA GLU A 5 -0.57 20.54 -9.37
C GLU A 5 -1.16 19.63 -8.27
N LEU A 6 -2.10 20.15 -7.47
CA LEU A 6 -2.90 19.37 -6.51
C LEU A 6 -4.33 19.22 -7.03
N PHE A 7 -4.68 18.01 -7.44
CA PHE A 7 -6.02 17.64 -7.89
C PHE A 7 -6.90 17.25 -6.70
N THR A 8 -7.99 17.97 -6.49
CA THR A 8 -8.97 17.71 -5.41
C THR A 8 -10.41 17.95 -5.85
N HIS A 9 -11.41 17.47 -5.10
CA HIS A 9 -12.80 17.91 -5.29
C HIS A 9 -13.14 19.13 -4.42
N ALA A 10 -14.02 20.00 -4.93
CA ALA A 10 -14.67 21.02 -4.11
C ALA A 10 -15.30 20.41 -2.84
N GLY A 11 -15.02 21.00 -1.68
CA GLY A 11 -15.57 20.55 -0.39
C GLY A 11 -14.84 19.37 0.29
N CYS A 12 -13.86 18.74 -0.36
CA CYS A 12 -13.13 17.63 0.27
C CYS A 12 -12.20 18.14 1.40
N PRO A 13 -12.24 17.56 2.63
CA PRO A 13 -11.32 17.95 3.71
C PRO A 13 -9.84 17.82 3.32
N SER A 14 -9.54 16.86 2.44
CA SER A 14 -8.18 16.65 1.90
C SER A 14 -7.64 17.85 1.12
N ARG A 15 -8.50 18.74 0.60
CA ARG A 15 -8.07 19.97 -0.09
C ARG A 15 -7.36 20.94 0.85
N LYS A 16 -7.97 21.27 1.99
CA LYS A 16 -7.35 22.18 2.98
C LYS A 16 -6.04 21.61 3.51
N ASN A 17 -6.04 20.32 3.85
CA ASN A 17 -4.86 19.64 4.36
C ASN A 17 -3.74 19.56 3.31
N GLY A 18 -4.08 19.25 2.06
CA GLY A 18 -3.13 19.17 0.96
C GLY A 18 -2.48 20.51 0.63
N ILE A 19 -3.28 21.59 0.57
CA ILE A 19 -2.75 22.95 0.35
C ILE A 19 -1.76 23.33 1.46
N ARG A 20 -2.13 23.10 2.73
CA ARG A 20 -1.25 23.40 3.87
C ARG A 20 0.08 22.65 3.75
N LEU A 21 0.00 21.36 3.44
CA LEU A 21 1.15 20.48 3.31
C LEU A 21 2.07 20.89 2.16
N ILE A 22 1.51 21.21 1.00
CA ILE A 22 2.29 21.64 -0.16
C ILE A 22 2.96 22.97 0.13
N ARG A 23 2.25 23.94 0.73
CA ARG A 23 2.86 25.23 1.14
C ARG A 23 4.02 25.04 2.10
N GLU A 24 3.92 24.08 3.02
CA GLU A 24 5.02 23.73 3.92
C GLU A 24 6.20 23.11 3.17
N ALA A 25 5.95 22.18 2.25
CA ALA A 25 6.98 21.55 1.42
C ALA A 25 7.73 22.55 0.52
N LEU A 26 7.04 23.59 0.08
CA LEU A 26 7.58 24.63 -0.81
C LEU A 26 8.39 25.72 -0.11
N LYS A 27 8.46 25.73 1.23
CA LYS A 27 9.32 26.66 1.97
C LYS A 27 10.78 26.50 1.56
N GLY A 28 11.39 27.57 1.04
CA GLY A 28 12.76 27.58 0.52
C GLY A 28 12.89 27.11 -0.93
N LEU A 29 11.78 26.94 -1.66
CA LEU A 29 11.72 26.66 -3.10
C LEU A 29 10.92 27.76 -3.85
N GLU A 30 10.79 28.93 -3.23
CA GLU A 30 10.05 30.06 -3.80
C GLU A 30 10.69 30.50 -5.13
N GLY A 31 9.91 30.48 -6.22
CA GLY A 31 10.38 30.82 -7.57
C GLY A 31 10.92 29.63 -8.38
N GLU A 32 11.18 28.48 -7.76
CA GLU A 32 11.60 27.26 -8.47
C GLU A 32 10.40 26.39 -8.89
N VAL A 33 9.33 26.40 -8.08
CA VAL A 33 8.13 25.58 -8.26
C VAL A 33 6.88 26.46 -8.29
N LEU A 34 6.10 26.36 -9.36
CA LEU A 34 4.77 26.95 -9.48
C LEU A 34 3.72 25.97 -8.96
N PHE A 35 3.04 26.32 -7.87
CA PHE A 35 1.95 25.53 -7.32
C PHE A 35 0.58 25.95 -7.88
N ARG A 36 -0.22 24.96 -8.30
CA ARG A 36 -1.60 25.14 -8.77
C ARG A 36 -2.56 24.18 -8.08
N GLU A 37 -3.72 24.68 -7.70
CA GLU A 37 -4.85 23.85 -7.29
C GLU A 37 -5.70 23.53 -8.52
N VAL A 38 -6.07 22.25 -8.69
CA VAL A 38 -6.96 21.80 -9.76
C VAL A 38 -8.19 21.14 -9.15
N ASP A 39 -9.37 21.68 -9.46
CA ASP A 39 -10.64 21.08 -9.05
C ASP A 39 -11.07 20.02 -10.06
N LEU A 40 -11.08 18.76 -9.65
CA LEU A 40 -11.49 17.62 -10.47
C LEU A 40 -12.89 17.79 -11.06
N GLY A 41 -13.79 18.47 -10.35
CA GLY A 41 -15.14 18.74 -10.84
C GLY A 41 -15.20 19.84 -11.91
N ARG A 42 -14.21 20.73 -11.96
CA ARG A 42 -14.15 21.86 -12.90
C ARG A 42 -13.17 21.64 -14.06
N SER A 43 -12.24 20.70 -13.92
CA SER A 43 -11.21 20.43 -14.93
C SER A 43 -11.10 18.93 -15.25
N PRO A 44 -12.20 18.26 -15.62
CA PRO A 44 -12.20 16.82 -15.89
C PRO A 44 -11.28 16.43 -17.04
N GLU A 45 -11.16 17.26 -18.09
CA GLU A 45 -10.28 16.98 -19.24
C GLU A 45 -8.79 16.98 -18.85
N ARG A 46 -8.38 17.89 -17.96
CA ARG A 46 -6.99 17.95 -17.46
C ARG A 46 -6.69 16.74 -16.59
N ALA A 47 -7.63 16.33 -15.75
CA ALA A 47 -7.51 15.14 -14.92
C ALA A 47 -7.38 13.89 -15.79
N GLU A 48 -8.22 13.78 -16.82
CA GLU A 48 -8.18 12.66 -17.76
C GLU A 48 -6.85 12.58 -18.53
N ALA A 49 -6.38 13.70 -19.09
CA ALA A 49 -5.13 13.76 -19.85
C ALA A 49 -3.90 13.32 -19.04
N LEU A 50 -3.96 13.46 -17.72
CA LEU A 50 -2.89 13.09 -16.79
C LEU A 50 -3.13 11.75 -16.09
N GLY A 51 -4.25 11.06 -16.39
CA GLY A 51 -4.62 9.81 -15.73
C GLY A 51 -5.01 9.99 -14.25
N VAL A 52 -5.38 11.20 -13.82
CA VAL A 52 -5.79 11.46 -12.44
C VAL A 52 -7.22 10.94 -12.22
N ARG A 53 -7.35 9.87 -11.45
CA ARG A 53 -8.63 9.21 -11.16
C ARG A 53 -9.22 9.54 -9.79
N MET A 54 -8.44 10.13 -8.87
CA MET A 54 -8.93 10.38 -7.51
C MET A 54 -8.35 11.62 -6.84
N SER A 55 -9.06 12.08 -5.82
CA SER A 55 -8.64 13.16 -4.91
C SER A 55 -8.06 12.58 -3.60
N PRO A 56 -7.05 13.22 -2.99
CA PRO A 56 -6.15 14.18 -3.60
C PRO A 56 -5.11 13.45 -4.46
N THR A 57 -4.67 14.06 -5.56
CA THR A 57 -3.54 13.57 -6.37
C THR A 57 -2.57 14.73 -6.62
N ILE A 58 -1.28 14.47 -6.50
CA ILE A 58 -0.21 15.45 -6.74
C ILE A 58 0.51 15.07 -8.03
N VAL A 59 0.60 16.04 -8.94
CA VAL A 59 1.26 15.92 -10.23
C VAL A 59 2.41 16.92 -10.28
N LEU A 60 3.59 16.47 -10.71
CA LEU A 60 4.76 17.31 -10.95
C LEU A 60 5.15 17.22 -12.42
N ASP A 61 5.16 18.36 -13.11
CA ASP A 61 5.51 18.47 -14.54
C ASP A 61 4.75 17.46 -15.42
N GLY A 62 3.45 17.29 -15.15
CA GLY A 62 2.58 16.37 -15.89
C GLY A 62 2.70 14.89 -15.50
N LYS A 63 3.52 14.54 -14.50
CA LYS A 63 3.62 13.17 -13.98
C LYS A 63 2.97 13.06 -12.61
N ILE A 64 2.09 12.09 -12.41
CA ILE A 64 1.55 11.76 -11.08
C ILE A 64 2.72 11.31 -10.19
N ILE A 65 2.98 12.05 -9.12
CA ILE A 65 4.03 11.73 -8.13
C ILE A 65 3.45 11.22 -6.81
N SER A 66 2.17 11.47 -6.55
CA SER A 66 1.50 10.91 -5.38
C SER A 66 0.00 10.85 -5.62
N VAL A 67 -0.61 9.71 -5.29
CA VAL A 67 -2.06 9.58 -5.18
C VAL A 67 -2.37 9.43 -3.69
N GLY A 68 -2.95 10.47 -3.09
CA GLY A 68 -2.97 10.70 -1.65
C GLY A 68 -2.18 11.98 -1.26
N LEU A 69 -2.10 12.25 0.05
CA LEU A 69 -1.23 13.31 0.57
C LEU A 69 0.02 12.67 1.18
N PRO A 70 1.22 12.90 0.61
CA PRO A 70 2.49 12.52 1.23
C PRO A 70 2.77 13.48 2.40
N THR A 71 3.90 13.34 3.11
CA THR A 71 4.33 14.36 4.10
C THR A 71 4.97 15.57 3.42
N ALA A 72 5.04 16.71 4.12
CA ALA A 72 5.74 17.90 3.60
C ALA A 72 7.23 17.62 3.33
N LYS A 73 7.89 16.88 4.23
CA LYS A 73 9.29 16.46 4.07
C LYS A 73 9.48 15.52 2.87
N GLY A 74 8.60 14.52 2.72
CA GLY A 74 8.63 13.58 1.60
C GLY A 74 8.43 14.28 0.26
N LEU A 75 7.46 15.20 0.19
CA LEU A 75 7.24 16.02 -0.99
C LEU A 75 8.44 16.93 -1.29
N LYS A 76 9.03 17.57 -0.27
CA LYS A 76 10.23 18.42 -0.44
C LYS A 76 11.42 17.64 -1.01
N ARG A 77 11.59 16.37 -0.62
CA ARG A 77 12.62 15.48 -1.19
C ARG A 77 12.38 15.23 -2.69
N ILE A 78 11.16 14.90 -3.08
CA ILE A 78 10.79 14.70 -4.50
C ILE A 78 11.04 15.98 -5.31
N LEU A 79 10.75 17.16 -4.74
CA LEU A 79 10.97 18.44 -5.40
C LEU A 79 12.47 18.80 -5.52
N GLY A 80 13.29 18.38 -4.54
CA GLY A 80 14.72 18.67 -4.46
C GLY A 80 15.64 17.71 -5.22
N GLU A 81 15.17 16.53 -5.63
CA GLU A 81 15.93 15.64 -6.52
C GLU A 81 16.16 16.36 -7.87
N LYS A 82 17.42 16.78 -8.10
CA LYS A 82 17.90 17.16 -9.43
C LYS A 82 18.01 15.88 -10.24
N GLY A 83 17.29 15.80 -11.37
CA GLY A 83 17.35 14.64 -12.25
C GLY A 83 18.80 14.26 -12.54
N THR A 84 19.18 13.04 -12.22
CA THR A 84 20.54 12.52 -12.43
C THR A 84 20.75 12.26 -13.92
N GLY A 85 21.14 13.32 -14.63
CA GLY A 85 21.95 13.24 -15.83
C GLY A 85 23.43 13.07 -15.43
N LYS A 86 24.07 12.09 -16.08
CA LYS A 86 25.45 11.62 -15.96
C LYS A 86 26.55 12.68 -15.77
N ASN A 87 27.64 12.19 -15.14
CA ASN A 87 29.07 12.54 -15.25
C ASN A 87 29.61 13.76 -14.50
N GLY A 88 30.73 13.55 -13.79
CA GLY A 88 31.67 14.60 -13.42
C GLY A 88 32.52 14.28 -12.20
N LEU A 89 33.61 13.54 -12.40
CA LEU A 89 34.75 13.49 -11.46
C LEU A 89 35.28 14.92 -11.21
N GLY A 90 35.69 15.20 -9.97
CA GLY A 90 36.37 16.43 -9.62
C GLY A 90 37.02 16.37 -8.24
N ASN A 91 38.23 15.79 -8.20
CA ASN A 91 39.19 15.90 -7.10
C ASN A 91 39.50 17.37 -6.79
N PHE A 92 39.49 17.76 -5.51
CA PHE A 92 40.40 18.78 -4.98
C PHE A 92 40.78 18.46 -3.53
N ALA A 93 42.08 18.47 -3.27
CA ALA A 93 42.71 18.22 -1.99
C ALA A 93 43.34 19.51 -1.42
N CYS A 94 43.62 19.47 -0.10
CA CYS A 94 44.52 20.32 0.71
C CYS A 94 44.00 21.68 1.24
N PRO A 95 44.54 22.19 2.38
CA PRO A 95 44.89 21.51 3.63
C PRO A 95 44.48 22.28 4.91
N LEU A 96 44.54 21.55 6.05
CA LEU A 96 44.75 21.95 7.45
C LEU A 96 44.35 23.36 7.91
N PHE A 97 43.34 23.42 8.79
CA PHE A 97 43.28 24.39 9.89
C PHE A 97 42.96 23.65 11.20
N LEU A 98 43.82 23.82 12.19
CA LEU A 98 43.68 23.32 13.56
C LEU A 98 42.49 24.06 14.21
N LEU A 99 41.43 23.33 14.58
CA LEU A 99 40.39 23.83 15.47
C LEU A 99 40.15 22.85 16.62
N ALA A 100 40.06 23.41 17.82
CA ALA A 100 39.86 22.71 19.07
C ALA A 100 38.68 21.72 19.02
N LEU A 101 38.95 20.46 19.39
CA LEU A 101 37.96 19.40 19.54
C LEU A 101 37.03 19.70 20.73
N LEU A 102 35.98 20.50 20.51
CA LEU A 102 34.71 20.18 21.15
C LEU A 102 34.25 18.86 20.55
N GLN A 103 34.23 17.80 21.35
CA GLN A 103 33.56 16.56 20.98
C GLN A 103 32.05 16.83 20.92
N MET A 104 31.61 17.44 19.82
CA MET A 104 30.26 17.25 19.34
C MET A 104 30.20 15.79 18.93
N ASN A 105 29.62 14.95 19.78
CA ASN A 105 29.17 13.64 19.35
C ASN A 105 28.42 13.85 18.03
N PRO A 106 28.82 13.21 16.91
CA PRO A 106 27.97 13.21 15.76
C PRO A 106 26.65 12.61 16.23
N VAL A 107 25.59 13.41 16.21
CA VAL A 107 24.24 12.86 16.14
C VAL A 107 24.25 12.15 14.79
N THR A 108 24.63 10.88 14.79
CA THR A 108 24.46 10.01 13.64
C THR A 108 22.95 9.95 13.41
N ALA A 109 22.49 10.82 12.51
CA ALA A 109 21.25 10.66 11.79
C ALA A 109 21.43 9.43 10.89
N ASP A 110 21.34 8.25 11.50
CA ASP A 110 21.18 7.02 10.78
C ASP A 110 19.85 6.43 11.24
N ALA A 111 18.76 7.11 10.83
CA ALA A 111 17.52 6.39 10.63
C ALA A 111 17.80 5.48 9.44
N ALA A 112 18.40 4.32 9.70
CA ALA A 112 18.79 3.36 8.69
C ALA A 112 17.64 3.20 7.70
N ASP A 113 17.90 3.43 6.41
CA ASP A 113 16.90 3.24 5.36
C ASP A 113 16.43 1.77 5.42
N PHE A 114 15.26 1.54 5.99
CA PHE A 114 14.70 0.20 6.11
C PHE A 114 14.42 -0.33 4.70
N THR A 115 15.25 -1.27 4.24
CA THR A 115 15.07 -1.92 2.93
C THR A 115 14.25 -3.20 3.03
N PHE A 116 13.56 -3.54 1.95
CA PHE A 116 12.74 -4.74 1.83
C PHE A 116 13.45 -5.87 1.05
N ASP A 117 14.78 -5.88 0.95
CA ASP A 117 15.52 -6.75 0.01
C ASP A 117 15.25 -8.24 0.23
N ALA A 118 15.31 -8.71 1.48
CA ALA A 118 15.00 -10.10 1.82
C ALA A 118 13.54 -10.47 1.46
N TRP A 119 12.60 -9.54 1.66
CA TRP A 119 11.20 -9.75 1.28
C TRP A 119 11.03 -9.78 -0.24
N ARG A 120 11.68 -8.85 -0.94
CA ARG A 120 11.67 -8.77 -2.40
C ARG A 120 12.17 -10.07 -3.00
N GLN A 121 13.27 -10.61 -2.48
CA GLN A 121 13.80 -11.91 -2.93
C GLN A 121 12.79 -13.05 -2.73
N VAL A 122 12.13 -13.13 -1.58
CA VAL A 122 11.08 -14.15 -1.34
C VAL A 122 9.93 -14.00 -2.34
N LEU A 123 9.47 -12.76 -2.55
CA LEU A 123 8.38 -12.47 -3.48
C LEU A 123 8.75 -12.85 -4.93
N GLU A 124 9.91 -12.43 -5.41
CA GLU A 124 10.37 -12.71 -6.77
C GLU A 124 10.56 -14.21 -7.03
N GLN A 125 11.08 -14.94 -6.05
CA GLN A 125 11.36 -16.37 -6.20
C GLN A 125 10.11 -17.25 -6.05
N HIS A 126 9.16 -16.85 -5.19
CA HIS A 126 8.08 -17.75 -4.77
C HIS A 126 6.68 -17.26 -5.10
N VAL A 127 6.51 -16.05 -5.65
CA VAL A 127 5.20 -15.51 -6.05
C VAL A 127 5.12 -15.33 -7.56
N THR A 128 4.10 -15.94 -8.17
CA THR A 128 3.80 -15.78 -9.60
C THR A 128 2.31 -15.63 -9.78
N ASP A 129 1.87 -14.59 -10.47
CA ASP A 129 0.46 -14.26 -10.70
C ASP A 129 -0.39 -14.23 -9.40
N GLY A 130 0.20 -13.74 -8.31
CA GLY A 130 -0.45 -13.68 -7.00
C GLY A 130 -0.53 -15.02 -6.25
N LYS A 131 -0.05 -16.12 -6.84
CA LYS A 131 0.03 -17.44 -6.22
C LYS A 131 1.40 -17.65 -5.55
N VAL A 132 1.40 -18.18 -4.33
CA VAL A 132 2.60 -18.38 -3.48
C VAL A 132 3.02 -19.84 -3.42
N ASP A 133 4.31 -20.12 -3.59
CA ASP A 133 4.87 -21.45 -3.38
C ASP A 133 5.21 -21.70 -1.90
N TYR A 134 4.19 -21.95 -1.08
CA TYR A 134 4.36 -22.19 0.36
C TYR A 134 5.25 -23.42 0.64
N ALA A 135 5.22 -24.43 -0.23
CA ALA A 135 6.04 -25.64 -0.09
C ALA A 135 7.53 -25.33 -0.27
N ALA A 136 7.89 -24.54 -1.30
CA ALA A 136 9.26 -24.11 -1.52
C ALA A 136 9.77 -23.19 -0.40
N ILE A 137 8.98 -22.20 0.03
CA ILE A 137 9.36 -21.32 1.15
C ILE A 137 9.58 -22.14 2.42
N LYS A 138 8.72 -23.12 2.71
CA LYS A 138 8.91 -24.00 3.89
C LYS A 138 10.21 -24.80 3.85
N LYS A 139 10.66 -25.22 2.66
CA LYS A 139 11.94 -25.94 2.51
C LYS A 139 13.14 -25.02 2.71
N SER A 140 13.02 -23.73 2.41
CA SER A 140 14.09 -22.73 2.49
C SER A 140 13.57 -21.40 3.10
N PRO A 141 13.24 -21.36 4.40
CA PRO A 141 12.54 -20.22 5.00
C PRO A 141 13.45 -19.01 5.28
N ALA A 142 14.77 -19.16 5.09
CA ALA A 142 15.76 -18.18 5.54
C ALA A 142 15.49 -16.73 5.10
N GLY A 143 15.08 -16.51 3.84
CA GLY A 143 14.78 -15.16 3.36
C GLY A 143 13.54 -14.54 4.03
N LEU A 144 12.52 -15.35 4.31
CA LEU A 144 11.30 -14.91 4.99
C LEU A 144 11.58 -14.63 6.46
N ASP A 145 12.30 -15.53 7.13
CA ASP A 145 12.68 -15.36 8.54
C ASP A 145 13.58 -14.13 8.71
N GLN A 146 14.57 -13.95 7.84
CA GLN A 146 15.43 -12.75 7.84
C GLN A 146 14.61 -11.46 7.71
N PHE A 147 13.60 -11.43 6.85
CA PHE A 147 12.76 -10.26 6.72
C PHE A 147 11.91 -10.01 7.97
N VAL A 148 11.29 -11.06 8.52
CA VAL A 148 10.49 -10.93 9.75
C VAL A 148 11.35 -10.48 10.92
N ASP A 149 12.56 -11.02 11.08
CA ASP A 149 13.51 -10.59 12.11
C ASP A 149 13.91 -9.13 11.93
N LYS A 150 14.14 -8.68 10.68
CA LYS A 150 14.40 -7.28 10.38
C LYS A 150 13.24 -6.37 10.76
N VAL A 151 12.00 -6.78 10.48
CA VAL A 151 10.79 -6.05 10.90
C VAL A 151 10.73 -5.97 12.43
N GLN A 152 11.07 -7.05 13.13
CA GLN A 152 11.04 -7.10 14.59
C GLN A 152 12.15 -6.25 15.25
N ALA A 153 13.29 -6.08 14.58
CA ALA A 153 14.39 -5.25 15.06
C ALA A 153 14.08 -3.74 15.01
N VAL A 154 13.00 -3.31 14.35
CA VAL A 154 12.63 -1.89 14.25
C VAL A 154 12.22 -1.35 15.62
N SER A 155 12.99 -0.39 16.13
CA SER A 155 12.67 0.28 17.38
C SER A 155 11.52 1.28 17.22
N ALA A 156 10.83 1.61 18.32
CA ALA A 156 9.82 2.67 18.31
C ALA A 156 10.41 4.02 17.86
N ARG A 157 11.67 4.29 18.22
CA ARG A 157 12.37 5.53 17.83
C ARG A 157 12.58 5.61 16.33
N ASP A 158 13.06 4.54 15.70
CA ASP A 158 13.31 4.51 14.26
C ASP A 158 12.00 4.61 13.50
N TYR A 159 10.98 3.86 13.94
CA TYR A 159 9.64 3.93 13.39
C TYR A 159 9.09 5.37 13.45
N GLU A 160 9.22 6.07 14.57
CA GLU A 160 8.69 7.43 14.69
C GLU A 160 9.40 8.45 13.80
N ALA A 161 10.66 8.22 13.45
CA ALA A 161 11.42 9.07 12.53
C ALA A 161 10.96 8.95 11.06
N TRP A 162 10.23 7.89 10.71
CA TRP A 162 9.73 7.65 9.36
C TRP A 162 8.56 8.55 8.99
N ASP A 163 8.48 8.88 7.70
CA ASP A 163 7.33 9.56 7.14
C ASP A 163 6.12 8.61 7.00
N ARG A 164 4.97 9.19 6.64
CA ARG A 164 3.71 8.45 6.49
C ARG A 164 3.84 7.27 5.53
N ASP A 165 4.46 7.45 4.37
CA ASP A 165 4.48 6.43 3.33
C ASP A 165 5.49 5.32 3.66
N GLN A 166 6.60 5.66 4.32
CA GLN A 166 7.51 4.69 4.95
C GLN A 166 6.78 3.84 5.99
N LYS A 167 6.05 4.47 6.91
CA LYS A 167 5.26 3.75 7.94
C LYS A 167 4.20 2.84 7.31
N MET A 168 3.49 3.32 6.29
CA MET A 168 2.43 2.56 5.63
C MET A 168 2.99 1.37 4.83
N ALA A 169 4.04 1.60 4.03
CA ALA A 169 4.72 0.54 3.27
C ALA A 169 5.29 -0.53 4.21
N PHE A 170 5.91 -0.12 5.31
CA PHE A 170 6.41 -1.02 6.35
C PHE A 170 5.30 -1.94 6.88
N TRP A 171 4.16 -1.38 7.30
CA TRP A 171 3.08 -2.18 7.87
C TRP A 171 2.36 -3.08 6.85
N ILE A 172 2.23 -2.65 5.60
CA ILE A 172 1.67 -3.51 4.53
C ILE A 172 2.59 -4.72 4.30
N ASN A 173 3.90 -4.50 4.16
CA ASN A 173 4.84 -5.61 3.96
C ASN A 173 4.94 -6.50 5.21
N ALA A 174 4.95 -5.92 6.41
CA ALA A 174 4.97 -6.68 7.66
C ALA A 174 3.73 -7.57 7.80
N TYR A 175 2.53 -7.05 7.48
CA TYR A 175 1.30 -7.85 7.46
C TYR A 175 1.42 -9.01 6.47
N ASN A 176 1.76 -8.72 5.21
CA ASN A 176 1.79 -9.72 4.15
C ASN A 176 2.83 -10.82 4.42
N ALA A 177 4.03 -10.44 4.86
CA ALA A 177 5.06 -11.42 5.24
C ALA A 177 4.65 -12.24 6.47
N SER A 178 4.00 -11.62 7.47
CA SER A 178 3.50 -12.35 8.64
C SER A 178 2.39 -13.34 8.28
N ALA A 179 1.49 -12.97 7.36
CA ALA A 179 0.45 -13.86 6.85
C ALA A 179 1.06 -15.06 6.11
N VAL A 180 2.06 -14.81 5.24
CA VAL A 180 2.80 -15.88 4.55
C VAL A 180 3.54 -16.76 5.55
N LYS A 181 4.23 -16.18 6.53
CA LYS A 181 4.95 -16.93 7.58
C LYS A 181 4.00 -17.82 8.38
N LEU A 182 2.84 -17.33 8.77
CA LEU A 182 1.84 -18.12 9.48
C LEU A 182 1.41 -19.34 8.68
N VAL A 183 1.18 -19.19 7.37
CA VAL A 183 0.85 -20.32 6.50
C VAL A 183 2.04 -21.29 6.43
N VAL A 184 3.26 -20.80 6.15
CA VAL A 184 4.48 -21.62 6.05
C VAL A 184 4.74 -22.43 7.32
N ASP A 185 4.64 -21.81 8.49
CA ASP A 185 4.87 -22.46 9.79
C ASP A 185 3.88 -23.63 10.02
N HIS A 186 2.69 -23.58 9.40
CA HIS A 186 1.66 -24.61 9.51
C HIS A 186 1.48 -25.47 8.24
N TYR A 187 2.28 -25.26 7.19
CA TYR A 187 2.09 -25.90 5.90
C TYR A 187 2.57 -27.37 5.88
N PRO A 188 1.89 -28.33 5.22
CA PRO A 188 0.57 -28.20 4.62
C PRO A 188 -0.50 -28.00 5.69
N LEU A 189 -1.51 -27.17 5.38
CA LEU A 189 -2.55 -26.87 6.35
C LEU A 189 -3.37 -28.12 6.62
N LYS A 190 -3.65 -28.37 7.90
CA LYS A 190 -4.50 -29.47 8.31
C LYS A 190 -5.84 -28.90 8.75
N ARG A 191 -6.94 -29.52 8.29
CA ARG A 191 -8.27 -29.18 8.79
C ARG A 191 -8.30 -29.38 10.30
N ARG A 192 -8.72 -28.36 11.04
CA ARG A 192 -8.90 -28.49 12.49
C ARG A 192 -10.17 -29.32 12.80
N ILE A 193 -10.27 -29.79 14.03
CA ILE A 193 -11.45 -30.54 14.50
C ILE A 193 -12.47 -29.54 15.07
N GLY A 194 -13.75 -29.73 14.76
CA GLY A 194 -14.87 -28.96 15.32
C GLY A 194 -15.75 -28.25 14.29
N LEU A 195 -16.94 -27.79 14.72
CA LEU A 195 -17.97 -27.22 13.84
C LEU A 195 -17.49 -26.00 13.04
N LYS A 196 -16.68 -25.13 13.65
CA LYS A 196 -16.11 -23.95 12.96
C LYS A 196 -15.05 -24.31 11.90
N ALA A 197 -14.57 -25.54 11.85
CA ALA A 197 -13.68 -26.02 10.79
C ALA A 197 -14.43 -26.37 9.51
N LEU A 198 -15.71 -26.75 9.62
CA LEU A 198 -16.56 -27.11 8.49
C LEU A 198 -16.99 -25.89 7.67
N ALA A 199 -16.89 -24.69 8.24
CA ALA A 199 -17.20 -23.43 7.56
C ALA A 199 -16.14 -23.01 6.53
N PHE A 200 -14.94 -23.63 6.54
CA PHE A 200 -13.83 -23.26 5.67
C PHE A 200 -13.19 -24.50 5.02
N PRO A 201 -12.62 -24.37 3.80
CA PRO A 201 -11.85 -25.43 3.17
C PRO A 201 -10.69 -25.92 4.05
N SER A 202 -10.20 -27.15 3.83
CA SER A 202 -9.04 -27.70 4.57
C SER A 202 -7.77 -26.90 4.31
N GLU A 203 -7.54 -26.50 3.05
CA GLU A 203 -6.43 -25.65 2.64
C GLU A 203 -6.78 -24.17 2.83
N SER A 204 -7.23 -23.78 4.03
CA SER A 204 -7.57 -22.39 4.33
C SER A 204 -6.78 -21.89 5.53
N ILE A 205 -6.27 -20.66 5.45
CA ILE A 205 -5.61 -19.99 6.59
C ILE A 205 -6.52 -19.96 7.85
N GLN A 206 -7.85 -19.99 7.67
CA GLN A 206 -8.83 -20.03 8.77
C GLN A 206 -8.77 -21.34 9.60
N GLN A 207 -8.06 -22.36 9.11
CA GLN A 207 -7.79 -23.57 9.88
C GLN A 207 -6.74 -23.34 10.97
N ILE A 208 -5.91 -22.29 10.85
CA ILE A 208 -4.94 -21.90 11.88
C ILE A 208 -5.70 -21.24 13.06
N PRO A 209 -5.58 -21.77 14.29
CA PRO A 209 -6.27 -21.22 15.45
C PRO A 209 -5.89 -19.76 15.71
N HIS A 210 -6.90 -18.91 15.89
CA HIS A 210 -6.72 -17.49 16.22
C HIS A 210 -5.80 -16.72 15.26
N VAL A 211 -5.77 -17.11 13.98
CA VAL A 211 -4.80 -16.59 13.00
C VAL A 211 -4.78 -15.07 12.87
N TRP A 212 -5.93 -14.42 13.07
CA TRP A 212 -6.06 -12.96 12.99
C TRP A 212 -5.67 -12.23 14.28
N SER A 213 -5.95 -12.83 15.45
CA SER A 213 -5.84 -12.17 16.76
C SER A 213 -4.62 -12.60 17.59
N ARG A 214 -3.96 -13.69 17.23
CA ARG A 214 -2.71 -14.12 17.86
C ARG A 214 -1.61 -13.08 17.60
N LYS A 215 -0.83 -12.76 18.64
CA LYS A 215 0.36 -11.91 18.51
C LYS A 215 1.46 -12.70 17.80
N VAL A 216 1.89 -12.24 16.65
CA VAL A 216 2.81 -12.95 15.75
C VAL A 216 4.06 -12.15 15.43
N ILE A 217 4.06 -10.86 15.73
CA ILE A 217 5.19 -9.98 15.49
C ILE A 217 5.34 -8.96 16.62
N GLU A 218 6.59 -8.64 16.94
CA GLU A 218 6.94 -7.56 17.86
C GLU A 218 7.76 -6.53 17.10
N ALA A 219 7.19 -5.36 16.80
CA ALA A 219 7.86 -4.33 16.01
C ALA A 219 7.45 -2.93 16.48
N ALA A 220 8.35 -1.95 16.35
CA ALA A 220 8.15 -0.58 16.81
C ALA A 220 7.70 -0.50 18.28
N GLY A 221 8.23 -1.39 19.13
CA GLY A 221 7.88 -1.48 20.56
C GLY A 221 6.48 -2.03 20.85
N ARG A 222 5.85 -2.71 19.89
CA ARG A 222 4.47 -3.21 20.01
C ARG A 222 4.38 -4.69 19.65
N ARG A 223 3.68 -5.47 20.47
CA ARG A 223 3.31 -6.87 20.17
C ARG A 223 1.96 -6.91 19.46
N LEU A 224 1.97 -7.35 18.20
CA LEU A 224 0.87 -7.16 17.25
C LEU A 224 0.40 -8.48 16.64
N SER A 225 -0.90 -8.57 16.41
CA SER A 225 -1.52 -9.56 15.52
C SER A 225 -1.75 -8.97 14.12
N LEU A 226 -2.15 -9.81 13.16
CA LEU A 226 -2.59 -9.32 11.84
C LEU A 226 -3.77 -8.33 11.98
N ASP A 227 -4.75 -8.64 12.84
CA ASP A 227 -5.87 -7.74 13.14
C ASP A 227 -5.41 -6.39 13.71
N ASP A 228 -4.37 -6.36 14.55
CA ASP A 228 -3.86 -5.10 15.08
C ASP A 228 -3.21 -4.26 13.98
N ILE A 229 -2.40 -4.89 13.11
CA ILE A 229 -1.74 -4.18 12.00
C ILE A 229 -2.79 -3.63 11.04
N GLU A 230 -3.78 -4.43 10.65
CA GLU A 230 -4.83 -4.00 9.72
C GLU A 230 -5.75 -2.95 10.35
N ASN A 231 -6.38 -3.27 11.48
CA ASN A 231 -7.47 -2.46 12.01
C ASN A 231 -7.02 -1.30 12.88
N LYS A 232 -6.00 -1.52 13.73
CA LYS A 232 -5.55 -0.52 14.70
C LYS A 232 -4.42 0.35 14.17
N ILE A 233 -3.78 -0.03 13.07
CA ILE A 233 -2.70 0.76 12.47
C ILE A 233 -3.09 1.21 11.07
N LEU A 234 -3.19 0.29 10.10
CA LEU A 234 -3.37 0.64 8.69
C LEU A 234 -4.69 1.40 8.45
N ARG A 235 -5.81 0.83 8.88
CA ARG A 235 -7.13 1.45 8.71
C ARG A 235 -7.26 2.75 9.49
N ARG A 236 -6.85 2.74 10.77
CA ARG A 236 -7.01 3.88 11.69
C ARG A 236 -6.08 5.05 11.38
N ASP A 237 -4.78 4.78 11.18
CA ASP A 237 -3.76 5.83 11.12
C ASP A 237 -3.59 6.40 9.71
N PHE A 238 -3.94 5.63 8.67
CA PHE A 238 -3.73 6.05 7.27
C PHE A 238 -5.02 6.39 6.53
N GLY A 239 -6.15 5.74 6.86
CA GLY A 239 -7.47 6.05 6.28
C GLY A 239 -7.56 5.91 4.76
N ASP A 240 -6.66 5.14 4.13
CA ASP A 240 -6.65 4.91 2.69
C ASP A 240 -7.37 3.59 2.38
N PRO A 241 -8.56 3.60 1.74
CA PRO A 241 -9.31 2.38 1.48
C PRO A 241 -8.60 1.42 0.52
N ARG A 242 -7.57 1.87 -0.21
CA ARG A 242 -6.80 1.00 -1.11
C ARG A 242 -5.97 -0.06 -0.40
N ILE A 243 -5.74 0.08 0.92
CA ILE A 243 -5.08 -0.97 1.71
C ILE A 243 -5.82 -2.31 1.65
N HIS A 244 -7.14 -2.30 1.48
CA HIS A 244 -7.95 -3.52 1.34
C HIS A 244 -7.63 -4.34 0.09
N PHE A 245 -6.92 -3.73 -0.86
CA PHE A 245 -6.41 -4.40 -2.06
C PHE A 245 -4.91 -4.71 -1.98
N ALA A 246 -4.24 -4.27 -0.91
CA ALA A 246 -2.81 -4.46 -0.69
C ALA A 246 -2.50 -5.52 0.38
N LEU A 247 -3.45 -5.81 1.28
CA LEU A 247 -3.32 -6.80 2.33
C LEU A 247 -3.81 -8.16 1.84
N VAL A 248 -2.94 -9.16 1.94
CA VAL A 248 -3.19 -10.52 1.46
C VAL A 248 -3.32 -11.47 2.64
N CYS A 249 -4.55 -11.90 2.87
CA CYS A 249 -4.95 -12.91 3.84
C CYS A 249 -4.65 -14.36 3.39
N ALA A 250 -3.68 -14.55 2.49
CA ALA A 250 -3.29 -15.83 1.89
C ALA A 250 -4.43 -16.64 1.23
N SER A 251 -5.51 -16.01 0.73
CA SER A 251 -6.63 -16.72 0.09
C SER A 251 -6.86 -16.31 -1.37
N LEU A 252 -7.47 -17.17 -2.17
CA LEU A 252 -7.88 -16.87 -3.55
C LEU A 252 -8.91 -15.73 -3.62
N GLY A 253 -9.77 -15.62 -2.61
CA GLY A 253 -10.73 -14.53 -2.42
C GLY A 253 -10.08 -13.18 -2.13
N CYS A 254 -8.85 -13.18 -1.64
CA CYS A 254 -8.09 -11.97 -1.34
C CYS A 254 -7.61 -11.25 -2.62
N PRO A 255 -7.06 -10.03 -2.49
CA PRO A 255 -6.28 -9.40 -3.55
C PRO A 255 -5.04 -10.22 -3.88
N VAL A 256 -4.50 -10.03 -5.08
CA VAL A 256 -3.26 -10.71 -5.49
C VAL A 256 -2.07 -10.20 -4.68
N LEU A 257 -1.20 -11.12 -4.24
CA LEU A 257 0.09 -10.74 -3.67
C LEU A 257 1.01 -10.26 -4.78
N ARG A 258 1.54 -9.03 -4.65
CA ARG A 258 2.54 -8.50 -5.59
C ARG A 258 3.82 -9.33 -5.50
N SER A 259 4.49 -9.53 -6.63
CA SER A 259 5.84 -10.10 -6.70
C SER A 259 6.95 -9.08 -6.36
N GLU A 260 6.57 -7.88 -5.89
CA GLU A 260 7.48 -6.85 -5.39
C GLU A 260 6.99 -6.30 -4.04
N ALA A 261 7.91 -5.80 -3.22
CA ALA A 261 7.58 -5.16 -1.96
C ALA A 261 6.96 -3.77 -2.16
N TYR A 262 6.13 -3.34 -1.21
CA TYR A 262 5.65 -1.96 -1.19
C TYR A 262 6.76 -1.01 -0.74
N GLU A 263 6.94 0.10 -1.42
CA GLU A 263 8.03 1.05 -1.13
C GLU A 263 7.49 2.48 -1.06
N ALA A 264 7.96 3.26 -0.07
CA ALA A 264 7.43 4.61 0.18
C ALA A 264 7.39 5.50 -1.08
N GLY A 265 8.45 5.48 -1.90
CA GLY A 265 8.53 6.29 -3.12
C GLY A 265 7.57 5.88 -4.24
N ARG A 266 7.00 4.67 -4.19
CA ARG A 266 6.09 4.11 -5.21
C ARG A 266 4.74 3.67 -4.63
N LEU A 267 4.52 3.87 -3.33
CA LEU A 267 3.41 3.30 -2.58
C LEU A 267 2.06 3.71 -3.20
N GLY A 268 1.88 5.00 -3.50
CA GLY A 268 0.65 5.50 -4.11
C GLY A 268 0.30 4.81 -5.42
N SER A 269 1.27 4.63 -6.33
CA SER A 269 1.07 3.92 -7.60
C SER A 269 0.87 2.41 -7.42
N GLN A 270 1.54 1.79 -6.45
CA GLN A 270 1.36 0.36 -6.16
C GLN A 270 -0.03 0.08 -5.60
N LEU A 271 -0.55 0.95 -4.73
CA LEU A 271 -1.93 0.86 -4.22
C LEU A 271 -2.97 1.08 -5.32
N GLU A 272 -2.70 1.99 -6.26
CA GLU A 272 -3.55 2.23 -7.42
C GLU A 272 -3.65 1.00 -8.31
N ASP A 273 -2.50 0.47 -8.71
CA ASP A 273 -2.38 -0.73 -9.55
C ASP A 273 -3.07 -1.96 -8.90
N GLN A 274 -2.99 -2.10 -7.57
CA GLN A 274 -3.72 -3.16 -6.87
C GLN A 274 -5.24 -3.00 -6.95
N ALA A 275 -5.75 -1.77 -6.81
CA ALA A 275 -7.18 -1.51 -6.89
C ALA A 275 -7.71 -1.73 -8.31
N GLU A 276 -6.95 -1.31 -9.34
CA GLU A 276 -7.25 -1.60 -10.75
C GLU A 276 -7.27 -3.11 -11.00
N LYS A 277 -6.20 -3.83 -10.63
CA LYS A 277 -6.13 -5.29 -10.77
C LYS A 277 -7.30 -5.99 -10.10
N PHE A 278 -7.61 -5.60 -8.86
CA PHE A 278 -8.72 -6.18 -8.11
C PHE A 278 -10.06 -5.98 -8.81
N LEU A 279 -10.36 -4.77 -9.30
CA LEU A 279 -11.64 -4.49 -9.96
C LEU A 279 -11.70 -4.97 -11.41
N SER A 280 -10.57 -5.31 -12.03
CA SER A 280 -10.51 -5.94 -13.35
C SER A 280 -10.75 -7.46 -13.33
N ASP A 281 -10.64 -8.09 -12.16
CA ASP A 281 -10.85 -9.53 -11.99
C ASP A 281 -12.35 -9.88 -11.93
N PRO A 282 -12.87 -10.72 -12.85
CA PRO A 282 -14.28 -11.12 -12.87
C PRO A 282 -14.73 -11.94 -11.64
N ASN A 283 -13.78 -12.44 -10.83
CA ASN A 283 -14.06 -13.07 -9.54
C ASN A 283 -14.22 -12.05 -8.40
N LYS A 284 -13.96 -10.76 -8.65
CA LYS A 284 -14.04 -9.68 -7.67
C LYS A 284 -15.06 -8.61 -8.04
N PHE A 285 -15.27 -8.38 -9.34
CA PHE A 285 -16.26 -7.45 -9.86
C PHE A 285 -16.89 -7.99 -11.15
N ARG A 286 -18.22 -7.94 -11.25
CA ARG A 286 -18.96 -8.14 -12.50
C ARG A 286 -20.09 -7.13 -12.62
N TYR A 287 -20.38 -6.70 -13.84
CA TYR A 287 -21.55 -5.88 -14.13
C TYR A 287 -22.52 -6.62 -15.06
N GLU A 288 -23.75 -6.84 -14.59
CA GLU A 288 -24.85 -7.39 -15.36
C GLU A 288 -25.71 -6.25 -15.92
N LYS A 289 -25.39 -5.82 -17.15
CA LYS A 289 -26.05 -4.67 -17.79
C LYS A 289 -27.57 -4.84 -17.95
N LYS A 290 -28.07 -6.05 -18.20
CA LYS A 290 -29.50 -6.30 -18.46
C LYS A 290 -30.38 -6.09 -17.22
N SER A 291 -29.84 -6.42 -16.04
CA SER A 291 -30.53 -6.38 -14.76
C SER A 291 -30.14 -5.16 -13.91
N ASP A 292 -29.20 -4.34 -14.39
CA ASP A 292 -28.52 -3.26 -13.66
C ASP A 292 -28.03 -3.70 -12.27
N LYS A 293 -27.31 -4.82 -12.25
CA LYS A 293 -26.70 -5.39 -11.04
C LYS A 293 -25.18 -5.39 -11.13
N ILE A 294 -24.53 -5.08 -10.01
CA ILE A 294 -23.10 -5.34 -9.83
C ILE A 294 -22.90 -6.46 -8.83
N HIS A 295 -21.98 -7.36 -9.15
CA HIS A 295 -21.49 -8.35 -8.22
C HIS A 295 -20.14 -7.89 -7.70
N LEU A 296 -20.01 -7.77 -6.38
CA LEU A 296 -18.80 -7.25 -5.73
C LEU A 296 -18.25 -8.23 -4.71
N SER A 297 -16.92 -8.26 -4.60
CA SER A 297 -16.25 -8.97 -3.52
C SER A 297 -16.79 -8.54 -2.15
N PRO A 298 -16.98 -9.50 -1.21
CA PRO A 298 -17.36 -9.21 0.17
C PRO A 298 -16.41 -8.27 0.93
N ILE A 299 -15.19 -8.02 0.44
CA ILE A 299 -14.29 -7.00 1.01
C ILE A 299 -14.99 -5.64 1.11
N PHE A 300 -15.74 -5.24 0.07
CA PHE A 300 -16.51 -4.00 0.10
C PHE A 300 -17.69 -4.02 1.09
N LYS A 301 -18.19 -5.20 1.45
CA LYS A 301 -19.21 -5.39 2.48
C LYS A 301 -18.60 -5.26 3.88
N TRP A 302 -17.51 -5.98 4.13
CA TRP A 302 -16.84 -6.03 5.43
C TRP A 302 -16.23 -4.69 5.83
N PHE A 303 -15.69 -3.95 4.86
CA PHE A 303 -15.01 -2.68 5.08
C PHE A 303 -15.78 -1.47 4.54
N LYS A 304 -17.10 -1.59 4.38
CA LYS A 304 -17.99 -0.55 3.81
C LYS A 304 -17.74 0.84 4.40
N GLU A 305 -17.48 0.92 5.69
CA GLU A 305 -17.26 2.18 6.43
C GLU A 305 -16.04 2.96 5.92
N ASP A 306 -14.99 2.27 5.50
CA ASP A 306 -13.73 2.88 5.07
C ASP A 306 -13.88 3.59 3.71
N PHE A 307 -14.90 3.22 2.94
CA PHE A 307 -15.22 3.85 1.65
C PHE A 307 -16.11 5.09 1.80
N LYS A 308 -16.72 5.36 2.96
CA LYS A 308 -17.66 6.49 3.15
C LYS A 308 -17.01 7.84 2.85
N GLN A 309 -15.76 8.04 3.27
CA GLN A 309 -15.02 9.28 3.00
C GLN A 309 -14.71 9.50 1.50
N ARG A 310 -14.88 8.45 0.68
CA ARG A 310 -14.74 8.48 -0.78
C ARG A 310 -16.10 8.56 -1.50
N GLY A 311 -17.18 8.87 -0.79
CA GLY A 311 -18.54 8.88 -1.35
C GLY A 311 -19.21 7.50 -1.36
N GLY A 312 -18.62 6.51 -0.67
CA GLY A 312 -19.12 5.15 -0.60
C GLY A 312 -18.51 4.21 -1.65
N VAL A 313 -18.89 2.93 -1.57
CA VAL A 313 -18.36 1.85 -2.42
C VAL A 313 -18.55 2.15 -3.90
N THR A 314 -19.78 2.49 -4.32
CA THR A 314 -20.08 2.76 -5.74
C THR A 314 -19.27 3.94 -6.30
N ALA A 315 -19.11 5.01 -5.52
CA ALA A 315 -18.29 6.15 -5.93
C ALA A 315 -16.81 5.78 -6.03
N PHE A 316 -16.31 4.95 -5.12
CA PHE A 316 -14.93 4.47 -5.15
C PHE A 316 -14.64 3.61 -6.38
N ILE A 317 -15.46 2.58 -6.63
CA ILE A 317 -15.19 1.62 -7.72
C ILE A 317 -15.25 2.28 -9.10
N LYS A 318 -16.12 3.29 -9.30
CA LYS A 318 -16.25 4.03 -10.57
C LYS A 318 -14.92 4.58 -11.09
N ASN A 319 -13.96 4.87 -10.21
CA ASN A 319 -12.66 5.39 -10.60
C ASN A 319 -11.79 4.37 -11.34
N TYR A 320 -12.10 3.08 -11.22
CA TYR A 320 -11.33 1.96 -11.76
C TYR A 320 -12.09 1.13 -12.79
N LEU A 321 -13.34 1.49 -13.09
CA LEU A 321 -14.16 0.77 -14.07
C LEU A 321 -14.01 1.42 -15.45
N PRO A 322 -14.20 0.65 -16.55
CA PRO A 322 -14.36 1.20 -17.88
C PRO A 322 -15.43 2.31 -17.89
N LYS A 323 -15.21 3.37 -18.66
CA LYS A 323 -16.07 4.57 -18.65
C LYS A 323 -17.53 4.23 -18.94
N GLU A 324 -17.77 3.28 -19.84
CA GLU A 324 -19.12 2.83 -20.20
C GLU A 324 -19.84 2.21 -19.00
N ILE A 325 -19.13 1.40 -18.21
CA ILE A 325 -19.66 0.78 -17.00
C ILE A 325 -19.83 1.84 -15.91
N ALA A 326 -18.82 2.65 -15.65
CA ALA A 326 -18.84 3.69 -14.62
C ALA A 326 -19.99 4.71 -14.83
N GLY A 327 -20.27 5.06 -16.09
CA GLY A 327 -21.36 5.93 -16.49
C GLY A 327 -22.75 5.29 -16.36
N ALA A 328 -22.85 3.96 -16.52
CA ALA A 328 -24.11 3.23 -16.38
C ALA A 328 -24.54 3.05 -14.92
N LEU A 329 -23.59 2.94 -13.99
CA LEU A 329 -23.91 2.74 -12.57
C LEU A 329 -24.64 3.97 -11.98
N SER A 330 -25.77 3.73 -11.35
CA SER A 330 -26.60 4.76 -10.70
C SER A 330 -26.82 4.45 -9.22
N PHE A 331 -27.52 5.33 -8.51
CA PHE A 331 -27.95 5.06 -7.13
C PHE A 331 -28.96 3.90 -7.02
N ARG A 332 -29.55 3.47 -8.14
CA ARG A 332 -30.50 2.35 -8.22
C ARG A 332 -29.83 1.01 -8.52
N THR A 333 -28.58 1.02 -8.96
CA THR A 333 -27.85 -0.20 -9.30
C THR A 333 -27.74 -1.10 -8.07
N THR A 334 -28.23 -2.32 -8.19
CA THR A 334 -28.29 -3.27 -7.08
C THR A 334 -26.92 -3.92 -6.88
N VAL A 335 -26.51 -4.06 -5.61
CA VAL A 335 -25.26 -4.72 -5.23
C VAL A 335 -25.54 -6.13 -4.73
N GLU A 336 -24.99 -7.12 -5.41
CA GLU A 336 -24.93 -8.50 -4.96
C GLU A 336 -23.49 -8.86 -4.54
N TRP A 337 -23.36 -9.69 -3.51
CA TRP A 337 -22.05 -10.07 -2.99
C TRP A 337 -21.61 -11.39 -3.60
N LEU A 338 -20.37 -11.43 -4.08
CA LEU A 338 -19.73 -12.64 -4.56
C LEU A 338 -19.39 -13.58 -3.40
N ASP A 339 -19.21 -14.86 -3.71
CA ASP A 339 -18.63 -15.78 -2.75
C ASP A 339 -17.15 -15.46 -2.51
N TYR A 340 -16.70 -15.65 -1.27
CA TYR A 340 -15.31 -15.46 -0.91
C TYR A 340 -14.56 -16.78 -0.87
N ASP A 341 -13.61 -16.96 -1.78
CA ASP A 341 -12.81 -18.18 -1.82
C ASP A 341 -11.74 -18.18 -0.73
N TRP A 342 -11.98 -18.98 0.31
CA TRP A 342 -11.08 -19.12 1.46
C TRP A 342 -9.94 -20.11 1.24
N ARG A 343 -9.87 -20.79 0.09
CA ARG A 343 -8.73 -21.67 -0.24
C ARG A 343 -7.45 -20.84 -0.37
N LEU A 344 -6.32 -21.43 0.01
CA LEU A 344 -5.02 -20.78 -0.08
C LEU A 344 -4.73 -20.32 -1.51
N ASN A 345 -4.15 -19.13 -1.65
CA ASN A 345 -3.57 -18.66 -2.92
C ASN A 345 -2.24 -19.37 -3.24
N GLN A 346 -2.22 -20.69 -3.17
CA GLN A 346 -1.00 -21.46 -3.40
C GLN A 346 -0.77 -21.73 -4.89
N LYS A 347 0.50 -21.88 -5.29
CA LYS A 347 0.81 -22.44 -6.61
C LYS A 347 0.32 -23.89 -6.66
N GLU A 348 -0.28 -24.26 -7.78
CA GLU A 348 -0.60 -25.66 -8.03
C GLU A 348 0.73 -26.39 -8.24
N THR A 349 1.07 -27.26 -7.29
CA THR A 349 2.15 -28.22 -7.51
C THR A 349 1.61 -29.27 -8.45
N HIS A 350 2.00 -29.23 -9.73
CA HIS A 350 1.80 -30.39 -10.60
C HIS A 350 2.57 -31.56 -9.97
N PRO A 351 1.90 -32.70 -9.68
CA PRO A 351 2.56 -33.87 -9.13
C PRO A 351 3.63 -34.44 -10.06
#